data_AF-A0A3S3N5I9-F1
#
_entry.id   AF-A0A3S3N5I9-F1
#
_cell.length_a   1.000
_cell.length_b   1.000
_cell.length_c   1.000
_cell.angle_alpha   90.00
_cell.angle_beta   90.00
_cell.angle_gamma   90.00
#
_symmetry.space_group_name_H-M   'P 1'
#
loop_
_entity.id
_entity.type
_entity.pdbx_description
1 polymer ?
#
loop_
_entity_poly.entity_id
_entity_poly.type
_entity_poly.pdbx_seq_one_letter_code
_entity_poly.pdbx_strand_id
1 'polypeptide(L)'
;MNSSGKLQANDLWYDWPNGRNFNIIQKQLGNLLYDLEWDNGTSFYYTLDSTGKCKIMHFEVGILRPDWLDGANYLGQEHVDGFLCNVWEKVDFIWYYEDVVTKRPVHWLFYTGMSAHVITFEVGAVLEDAKWQAPYYCFEKKEEEKTPKPESFLVLMLL
;
A
#
# COMPACT_ATOMS: atom_id res chain seq x y z
N MET A 1 1.31 -5.00 -2.01
CA MET A 1 1.94 -4.91 -3.37
C MET A 1 2.70 -6.23 -3.68
N ASN A 2 3.13 -6.49 -4.94
CA ASN A 2 3.59 -7.81 -5.45
C ASN A 2 5.13 -7.94 -5.66
N SER A 3 5.75 -9.04 -5.18
CA SER A 3 7.19 -9.34 -5.31
C SER A 3 7.56 -10.43 -6.34
N SER A 4 6.59 -10.98 -7.08
CA SER A 4 6.81 -12.11 -8.02
C SER A 4 7.30 -11.71 -9.42
N GLY A 5 7.62 -10.44 -9.66
CA GLY A 5 7.95 -9.90 -10.98
C GLY A 5 6.75 -9.72 -11.92
N LYS A 6 5.53 -10.02 -11.48
CA LYS A 6 4.30 -9.80 -12.26
C LYS A 6 3.84 -8.35 -12.18
N LEU A 7 3.35 -7.83 -13.30
CA LEU A 7 2.81 -6.46 -13.36
C LEU A 7 1.40 -6.40 -12.74
N GLN A 8 1.12 -5.30 -12.07
CA GLN A 8 -0.21 -4.94 -11.59
C GLN A 8 -0.39 -3.42 -11.69
N ALA A 9 -1.63 -2.99 -11.90
CA ALA A 9 -2.03 -1.60 -11.77
C ALA A 9 -2.76 -1.42 -10.44
N ASN A 10 -2.45 -0.35 -9.72
CA ASN A 10 -3.10 -0.01 -8.46
C ASN A 10 -3.67 1.40 -8.54
N ASP A 11 -4.96 1.55 -8.23
CA ASP A 11 -5.51 2.85 -7.87
C ASP A 11 -5.43 2.99 -6.34
N LEU A 12 -4.69 3.99 -5.87
CA LEU A 12 -4.47 4.26 -4.45
C LEU A 12 -5.22 5.53 -4.03
N TRP A 13 -6.17 5.37 -3.13
CA TRP A 13 -6.87 6.47 -2.47
C TRP A 13 -6.33 6.62 -1.06
N TYR A 14 -5.91 7.83 -0.70
CA TYR A 14 -5.32 8.12 0.60
C TYR A 14 -6.04 9.30 1.25
N ASP A 15 -6.65 9.06 2.40
CA ASP A 15 -7.46 10.04 3.14
C ASP A 15 -7.08 10.01 4.62
N TRP A 16 -5.91 10.62 4.89
CA TRP A 16 -5.35 10.72 6.24
C TRP A 16 -6.28 11.36 7.27
N PRO A 17 -6.98 12.49 6.99
CA PRO A 17 -7.89 13.09 7.97
C PRO A 17 -9.00 12.15 8.46
N ASN A 18 -9.39 11.18 7.63
CA ASN A 18 -10.39 10.16 7.98
C ASN A 18 -9.75 8.79 8.25
N GLY A 19 -8.42 8.73 8.43
CA GLY A 19 -7.72 7.53 8.88
C GLY A 19 -7.86 6.32 7.95
N ARG A 20 -7.86 6.53 6.63
CA ARG A 20 -8.13 5.45 5.67
C ARG A 20 -7.26 5.48 4.42
N ASN A 21 -6.84 4.30 3.98
CA ASN A 21 -6.05 4.08 2.77
C ASN A 21 -6.68 2.92 1.97
N PHE A 22 -6.79 3.06 0.66
CA PHE A 22 -7.50 2.09 -0.16
C PHE A 22 -6.79 1.82 -1.48
N ASN A 23 -6.26 0.61 -1.60
CA ASN A 23 -5.64 0.08 -2.80
C ASN A 23 -6.65 -0.77 -3.60
N ILE A 24 -6.91 -0.40 -4.85
CA ILE A 24 -7.67 -1.21 -5.81
C ILE A 24 -6.66 -1.81 -6.80
N ILE A 25 -6.43 -3.12 -6.69
CA ILE A 25 -5.29 -3.81 -7.31
C ILE A 25 -5.77 -4.72 -8.44
N GLN A 26 -5.41 -4.36 -9.67
CA GLN A 26 -5.65 -5.17 -10.86
C GLN A 26 -4.37 -5.90 -11.28
N LYS A 27 -4.36 -7.23 -11.14
CA LYS A 27 -3.27 -8.10 -11.65
C LYS A 27 -3.53 -8.46 -13.11
N GLN A 28 -2.48 -8.72 -13.90
CA GLN A 28 -2.63 -9.07 -15.33
C GLN A 28 -3.59 -10.26 -15.60
N LEU A 29 -3.59 -11.29 -14.74
CA LEU A 29 -4.41 -12.50 -14.90
C LEU A 29 -5.12 -12.90 -13.60
N GLY A 30 -5.68 -11.93 -12.87
CA GLY A 30 -6.35 -12.19 -11.59
C GLY A 30 -7.57 -11.32 -11.35
N ASN A 31 -8.34 -11.67 -10.33
CA ASN A 31 -9.50 -10.91 -9.89
C ASN A 31 -9.04 -9.56 -9.30
N LEU A 32 -9.90 -8.56 -9.45
CA LEU A 32 -9.72 -7.26 -8.82
C LEU A 32 -9.71 -7.43 -7.30
N LEU A 33 -8.60 -7.07 -6.68
CA LEU A 33 -8.38 -7.17 -5.24
C LEU A 33 -8.53 -5.79 -4.63
N TYR A 34 -9.32 -5.70 -3.58
CA TYR A 34 -9.52 -4.50 -2.77
C TYR A 34 -8.74 -4.68 -1.48
N ASP A 35 -7.89 -3.72 -1.14
CA ASP A 35 -7.10 -3.67 0.09
C ASP A 35 -7.41 -2.35 0.80
N LEU A 36 -8.38 -2.42 1.70
CA LEU A 36 -8.89 -1.30 2.49
C LEU A 36 -8.22 -1.33 3.87
N GLU A 37 -7.52 -0.27 4.21
CA GLU A 37 -6.73 -0.13 5.43
C GLU A 37 -7.26 1.02 6.27
N TRP A 38 -7.42 0.79 7.56
CA TRP A 38 -7.78 1.81 8.54
C TRP A 38 -6.59 2.13 9.45
N ASP A 39 -6.56 3.35 9.96
CA ASP A 39 -5.51 3.88 10.84
C ASP A 39 -5.38 3.12 12.18
N ASN A 40 -6.42 2.39 12.58
CA ASN A 40 -6.38 1.47 13.72
C ASN A 40 -5.59 0.17 13.45
N GLY A 41 -4.94 0.06 12.30
CA GLY A 41 -4.13 -1.09 11.91
C GLY A 41 -4.90 -2.23 11.26
N THR A 42 -6.23 -2.16 11.12
CA THR A 42 -7.00 -3.20 10.43
C THR A 42 -6.94 -3.03 8.92
N SER A 43 -6.62 -4.11 8.21
CA SER A 43 -6.67 -4.19 6.74
C SER A 43 -7.63 -5.28 6.28
N PHE A 44 -8.43 -4.98 5.27
CA PHE A 44 -9.38 -5.89 4.63
C PHE A 44 -8.95 -6.15 3.19
N TYR A 45 -8.60 -7.40 2.91
CA TYR A 45 -8.31 -7.89 1.57
C TYR A 45 -9.52 -8.63 1.02
N TYR A 46 -10.23 -8.08 0.05
CA TYR A 46 -11.46 -8.68 -0.46
C TYR A 46 -11.65 -8.60 -1.98
N THR A 47 -12.55 -9.45 -2.50
CA THR A 47 -13.03 -9.38 -3.88
C THR A 47 -14.52 -9.06 -3.88
N LEU A 48 -14.99 -8.21 -4.79
CA LEU A 48 -16.42 -7.87 -4.96
C LEU A 48 -17.13 -8.75 -6.01
N ASP A 49 -16.42 -9.73 -6.57
CA ASP A 49 -17.01 -10.72 -7.47
C ASP A 49 -17.94 -11.69 -6.73
N SER A 50 -18.60 -12.58 -7.47
CA SER A 50 -19.51 -13.58 -6.91
C SER A 50 -18.85 -14.55 -5.92
N THR A 51 -17.51 -14.55 -5.80
CA THR A 51 -16.81 -15.40 -4.83
C THR A 51 -16.78 -14.80 -3.43
N GLY A 52 -16.94 -13.47 -3.29
CA GLY A 52 -17.08 -12.80 -1.99
C GLY A 52 -15.97 -13.14 -1.00
N LYS A 53 -14.71 -13.15 -1.44
CA LYS A 53 -13.59 -13.51 -0.55
C LYS A 53 -13.21 -12.32 0.31
N CYS A 54 -12.87 -12.56 1.57
CA CYS A 54 -12.31 -11.57 2.48
C CYS A 54 -11.27 -12.19 3.42
N LYS A 55 -10.18 -11.49 3.64
CA LYS A 55 -9.17 -11.78 4.66
C LYS A 55 -8.91 -10.50 5.44
N ILE A 56 -9.06 -10.58 6.76
CA ILE A 56 -8.72 -9.49 7.68
C ILE A 56 -7.29 -9.69 8.15
N MET A 57 -6.50 -8.63 8.16
CA MET A 57 -5.18 -8.61 8.78
C MET A 57 -5.07 -7.42 9.73
N HIS A 58 -4.13 -7.50 10.67
CA HIS A 58 -3.81 -6.41 11.58
C HIS A 58 -2.33 -6.10 11.50
N PHE A 59 -2.01 -4.82 11.28
CA PHE A 59 -0.67 -4.27 11.22
C PHE A 59 -0.57 -3.14 12.24
N GLU A 60 0.31 -3.27 13.23
CA GLU A 60 0.44 -2.28 14.31
C GLU A 60 0.81 -0.88 13.82
N VAL A 61 1.51 -0.79 12.68
CA VAL A 61 1.95 0.48 12.08
C VAL A 61 0.80 1.32 11.49
N GLY A 62 -0.32 0.68 11.11
CA GLY A 62 -1.44 1.34 10.45
C GLY A 62 -1.11 1.82 9.03
N ILE A 63 -1.82 2.87 8.59
CA ILE A 63 -1.60 3.50 7.29
C ILE A 63 -0.38 4.45 7.35
N LEU A 64 0.24 4.66 6.20
CA LEU A 64 1.39 5.57 6.07
C LEU A 64 1.02 6.97 6.59
N ARG A 65 1.83 7.55 7.47
CA ARG A 65 1.57 8.88 8.05
C ARG A 65 2.11 10.01 7.18
N PRO A 66 1.59 11.24 7.24
CA PRO A 66 2.12 12.36 6.45
C PRO A 66 3.59 12.68 6.73
N ASP A 67 4.06 12.39 7.93
CA ASP A 67 5.44 12.60 8.39
C ASP A 67 6.32 11.35 8.24
N TRP A 68 5.92 10.36 7.45
CA TRP A 68 6.60 9.06 7.37
C TRP A 68 8.09 9.12 6.96
N LEU A 69 8.54 10.22 6.36
CA LEU A 69 9.96 10.48 6.05
C LEU A 69 10.78 10.95 7.25
N ASP A 70 10.17 11.19 8.42
CA ASP A 70 10.92 11.56 9.62
C ASP A 70 11.97 10.49 9.97
N GLY A 71 13.22 10.89 10.16
CA GLY A 71 14.35 9.97 10.35
C GLY A 71 14.79 9.18 9.10
N ALA A 72 14.31 9.52 7.89
CA ALA A 72 14.83 8.94 6.65
C ALA A 72 16.22 9.50 6.29
N ASN A 73 17.02 8.68 5.60
CA ASN A 73 18.33 9.06 5.09
C ASN A 73 18.21 9.66 3.68
N TYR A 74 18.68 10.89 3.49
CA TYR A 74 18.76 11.49 2.17
C TYR A 74 19.99 10.95 1.41
N LEU A 75 19.77 10.41 0.22
CA LEU A 75 20.81 9.76 -0.58
C LEU A 75 21.31 10.61 -1.77
N GLY A 76 20.66 11.74 -2.05
CA GLY A 76 20.99 12.62 -3.17
C GLY A 76 19.89 12.68 -4.20
N GLN A 77 20.26 12.94 -5.46
CA GLN A 77 19.31 13.12 -6.56
C GLN A 77 19.60 12.17 -7.73
N GLU A 78 18.53 11.69 -8.36
CA GLU A 78 18.59 10.77 -9.50
C GLU A 78 17.48 11.10 -10.52
N HIS A 79 17.70 10.80 -11.80
CA HIS A 79 16.65 10.90 -12.80
C HIS A 79 15.86 9.59 -12.92
N VAL A 80 14.55 9.63 -12.67
CA VAL A 80 13.64 8.47 -12.76
C VAL A 80 12.35 8.89 -13.45
N ASP A 81 11.87 8.10 -14.42
CA ASP A 81 10.62 8.32 -15.16
C ASP A 81 10.46 9.73 -15.77
N GLY A 82 11.58 10.37 -16.11
CA GLY A 82 11.62 11.73 -16.67
C GLY A 82 11.64 12.86 -15.64
N PHE A 83 11.71 12.54 -14.34
CA PHE A 83 11.80 13.51 -13.23
C PHE A 83 13.21 13.50 -12.64
N LEU A 84 13.68 14.67 -12.20
CA LEU A 84 14.80 14.74 -11.25
C LEU A 84 14.22 14.57 -9.85
N CYS A 85 14.61 13.50 -9.16
CA CYS A 85 14.05 13.11 -7.88
C CYS A 85 15.05 13.27 -6.74
N ASN A 86 14.59 13.75 -5.59
CA ASN A 86 15.22 13.48 -4.31
C ASN A 86 15.05 12.00 -3.97
N VAL A 87 16.12 11.36 -3.49
CA VAL A 87 16.11 9.94 -3.10
C VAL A 87 16.24 9.84 -1.58
N TRP A 88 15.30 9.15 -0.96
CA TRP A 88 15.28 8.88 0.47
C TRP A 88 15.28 7.38 0.72
N GLU A 89 16.05 6.94 1.70
CA GLU A 89 16.01 5.57 2.21
C GLU A 89 15.46 5.58 3.63
N LYS A 90 14.54 4.66 3.90
CA LYS A 90 13.93 4.52 5.22
C LYS A 90 14.04 3.06 5.67
N VAL A 91 14.70 2.88 6.81
CA VAL A 91 14.81 1.65 7.60
C VAL A 91 15.33 0.43 6.81
N ASP A 92 16.24 0.67 5.86
CA ASP A 92 16.82 -0.29 4.91
C ASP A 92 15.76 -1.10 4.14
N PHE A 93 14.53 -0.58 4.11
CA PHE A 93 13.35 -1.29 3.63
C PHE A 93 12.83 -0.68 2.33
N ILE A 94 12.81 0.65 2.24
CA ILE A 94 12.19 1.38 1.15
C ILE A 94 13.06 2.54 0.67
N TRP A 95 13.15 2.67 -0.64
CA TRP A 95 13.72 3.80 -1.35
C TRP A 95 12.60 4.56 -2.02
N TYR A 96 12.55 5.86 -1.75
CA TYR A 96 11.49 6.75 -2.20
C TYR A 96 12.05 7.88 -3.03
N TYR A 97 11.45 8.03 -4.20
CA TYR A 97 11.83 9.00 -5.21
C TYR A 97 10.73 10.05 -5.27
N GLU A 98 11.08 11.28 -4.89
CA GLU A 98 10.20 12.43 -4.85
C GLU A 98 10.68 13.46 -5.86
N ASP A 99 9.81 13.95 -6.75
CA ASP A 99 10.19 15.02 -7.68
C ASP A 99 10.69 16.25 -6.92
N VAL A 100 11.88 16.74 -7.27
CA VAL A 100 12.54 17.87 -6.61
C VAL A 100 11.66 19.12 -6.66
N VAL A 101 10.93 19.33 -7.76
CA VAL A 101 10.14 20.55 -8.01
C VAL A 101 8.78 20.47 -7.32
N THR A 102 7.98 19.46 -7.63
CA THR A 102 6.58 19.38 -7.18
C THR A 102 6.39 18.67 -5.85
N LYS A 103 7.42 17.98 -5.35
CA LYS A 103 7.37 17.14 -4.14
C LYS A 103 6.40 15.96 -4.23
N ARG A 104 6.01 15.58 -5.46
CA ARG A 104 5.12 14.44 -5.68
C ARG A 104 5.91 13.13 -5.63
N PRO A 105 5.27 12.03 -5.20
CA PRO A 105 5.85 10.70 -5.34
C PRO A 105 6.03 10.36 -6.81
N VAL A 106 7.19 9.79 -7.17
CA VAL A 106 7.50 9.34 -8.53
C VAL A 106 7.68 7.83 -8.57
N HIS A 107 8.49 7.31 -7.65
CA HIS A 107 8.86 5.90 -7.65
C HIS A 107 9.15 5.40 -6.24
N TRP A 108 8.84 4.12 -6.01
CA TRP A 108 9.12 3.40 -4.77
C TRP A 108 9.79 2.09 -5.10
N LEU A 109 10.92 1.82 -4.45
CA LEU A 109 11.62 0.55 -4.52
C LEU A 109 11.68 -0.06 -3.13
N PHE A 110 11.26 -1.31 -3.02
CA PHE A 110 11.28 -2.05 -1.77
C PHE A 110 12.46 -3.03 -1.77
N TYR A 111 12.98 -3.34 -0.58
CA TYR A 111 14.10 -4.27 -0.40
C TYR A 111 13.86 -5.66 -1.03
N THR A 112 12.58 -6.04 -1.23
CA THR A 112 12.20 -7.28 -1.94
C THR A 112 12.41 -7.23 -3.45
N GLY A 113 12.92 -6.12 -4.00
CA GLY A 113 13.00 -5.86 -5.45
C GLY A 113 11.67 -5.48 -6.10
N MET A 114 10.63 -5.23 -5.29
CA MET A 114 9.35 -4.75 -5.80
C MET A 114 9.46 -3.25 -6.14
N SER A 115 8.96 -2.89 -7.32
CA SER A 115 9.04 -1.53 -7.86
C SER A 115 7.64 -0.99 -8.15
N ALA A 116 7.32 0.20 -7.66
CA ALA A 116 6.05 0.88 -7.93
C ALA A 116 6.32 2.25 -8.56
N HIS A 117 5.78 2.47 -9.75
CA HIS A 117 5.93 3.71 -10.52
C HIS A 117 4.62 4.47 -10.51
N VAL A 118 4.68 5.78 -10.24
CA VAL A 118 3.49 6.65 -10.19
C VAL A 118 3.18 7.15 -11.59
N ILE A 119 2.04 6.74 -12.13
CA ILE A 119 1.59 7.14 -13.48
C ILE A 119 0.76 8.43 -13.40
N THR A 120 -0.17 8.51 -12.44
CA THR A 120 -1.03 9.67 -12.19
C THR A 120 -1.00 10.03 -10.70
N PHE A 121 -1.07 11.33 -10.40
CA PHE A 121 -1.09 11.84 -9.03
C PHE A 121 -1.99 13.07 -8.94
N GLU A 122 -3.09 12.95 -8.20
CA GLU A 122 -4.13 13.97 -8.11
C GLU A 122 -4.42 14.33 -6.65
N VAL A 123 -3.91 15.47 -6.21
CA VAL A 123 -4.17 15.98 -4.87
C VAL A 123 -5.60 16.51 -4.79
N GLY A 124 -6.35 16.10 -3.77
CA GLY A 124 -7.73 16.52 -3.55
C GLY A 124 -8.78 15.70 -4.30
N ALA A 125 -8.38 14.64 -5.01
CA ALA A 125 -9.33 13.65 -5.50
C ALA A 125 -10.06 12.99 -4.32
N VAL A 126 -11.39 12.83 -4.42
CA VAL A 126 -12.23 12.30 -3.35
C VAL A 126 -12.94 11.04 -3.84
N LEU A 127 -12.86 9.99 -3.04
CA LEU A 127 -13.66 8.79 -3.22
C LEU A 127 -14.93 8.89 -2.38
N GLU A 128 -16.08 8.52 -2.96
CA GLU A 128 -17.37 8.47 -2.27
C GLU A 128 -17.29 7.69 -0.96
N ASP A 129 -17.85 8.23 0.11
CA ASP A 129 -17.72 7.68 1.46
C ASP A 129 -18.15 6.21 1.57
N ALA A 130 -19.20 5.84 0.84
CA ALA A 130 -19.72 4.46 0.79
C ALA A 130 -18.70 3.44 0.28
N LYS A 131 -17.72 3.85 -0.54
CA LYS A 131 -16.69 2.94 -1.09
C LYS A 131 -15.59 2.60 -0.09
N TRP A 132 -15.51 3.32 1.04
CA TRP A 132 -14.56 3.05 2.12
C TRP A 132 -15.06 2.00 3.11
N GLN A 133 -16.20 1.36 2.85
CA GLN A 133 -16.77 0.34 3.71
C GLN A 133 -16.31 -1.05 3.28
N ALA A 134 -15.79 -1.83 4.23
CA ALA A 134 -15.54 -3.25 4.03
C ALA A 134 -16.89 -3.98 3.82
N PRO A 135 -16.95 -4.98 2.92
CA PRO A 135 -18.17 -5.76 2.71
C PRO A 135 -18.64 -6.53 3.95
N TYR A 136 -19.94 -6.77 4.07
CA TYR A 136 -20.53 -7.43 5.24
C TYR A 136 -19.91 -8.82 5.53
N TYR A 137 -19.55 -9.59 4.49
CA TYR A 137 -18.96 -10.92 4.62
C TYR A 137 -17.53 -10.91 5.17
N CYS A 138 -16.89 -9.74 5.32
CA CYS A 138 -15.66 -9.62 6.08
C CYS A 138 -15.88 -9.80 7.58
N PHE A 139 -17.08 -9.55 8.09
CA PHE A 139 -17.42 -9.61 9.52
C PHE A 139 -18.11 -10.92 9.92
N GLU A 140 -18.36 -11.81 8.95
CA GLU A 140 -18.86 -13.15 9.22
C GLU A 140 -17.76 -14.00 9.86
N LYS A 141 -18.11 -14.75 10.91
CA LYS A 141 -17.18 -15.67 11.57
C LYS A 141 -16.81 -16.78 10.60
N LYS A 142 -15.60 -16.74 10.04
CA LYS A 142 -15.01 -17.89 9.35
C LYS A 142 -14.50 -18.86 10.41
N GLU A 143 -14.87 -20.13 10.31
CA GLU A 143 -14.19 -21.18 11.08
C GLU A 143 -12.69 -21.05 10.82
N GLU A 144 -11.90 -21.04 11.90
CA GLU A 144 -10.45 -20.82 11.84
C GLU A 144 -9.79 -21.87 10.94
N GLU A 145 -9.55 -21.53 9.67
CA GLU A 145 -8.52 -22.21 8.90
C GLU A 145 -7.21 -21.93 9.63
N LYS A 146 -6.67 -22.97 10.27
CA LYS A 146 -5.34 -22.98 10.89
C LYS A 146 -4.31 -22.58 9.83
N THR A 147 -4.07 -21.28 9.69
CA THR A 147 -2.93 -20.79 8.93
C THR A 147 -1.68 -21.33 9.62
N PRO A 148 -0.78 -22.03 8.91
CA PRO A 148 0.50 -22.38 9.48
C PRO A 148 1.15 -21.09 9.96
N LYS A 149 1.63 -21.10 11.21
CA LYS A 149 2.41 -20.00 11.76
C LYS A 149 3.51 -19.68 10.74
N PRO A 150 3.65 -18.43 10.27
CA PRO A 150 4.80 -18.09 9.47
C PRO A 150 6.03 -18.23 10.36
N GLU A 151 6.77 -19.32 10.19
CA GLU A 151 8.15 -19.38 10.65
C GLU A 151 8.88 -18.21 9.99
N SER A 152 9.39 -17.30 10.81
CA SER A 152 10.29 -16.22 10.40
C SER A 152 9.73 -15.16 9.42
N PHE A 153 8.61 -14.52 9.76
CA PHE A 153 8.30 -13.14 9.31
C PHE A 153 8.53 -12.09 10.42
N LEU A 154 9.25 -12.48 11.48
CA LEU A 154 9.45 -11.71 12.72
C LEU A 154 10.38 -10.47 12.59
N VAL A 155 10.63 -9.97 11.38
CA VAL A 155 11.40 -8.73 11.16
C VAL A 155 10.70 -7.80 10.15
N LEU A 156 9.46 -8.10 9.75
CA LEU A 156 8.74 -7.33 8.73
C LEU A 156 7.77 -6.35 9.40
N MET A 157 8.08 -5.05 9.34
CA MET A 157 7.33 -3.91 9.92
C MET A 157 7.58 -3.56 11.39
N LEU A 158 8.81 -3.75 11.88
CA LEU A 158 9.30 -2.94 13.00
C LEU A 158 10.12 -1.79 12.43
N LEU A 159 9.47 -0.63 12.28
CA LEU A 159 9.93 0.75 12.50
C LEU A 159 8.98 1.74 11.81
#